data_AF-B8I936-F1
#
_entry.id   AF-B8I936-F1
#
_cell.length_a   1.000
_cell.length_b   1.000
_cell.length_c   1.000
_cell.angle_alpha   90.00
_cell.angle_beta   90.00
_cell.angle_gamma   90.00
#
_symmetry.space_group_name_H-M   'P 1'
#
loop_
_entity.id
_entity.type
_entity.pdbx_description
1 polymer ?
#
loop_
_entity_poly.entity_id
_entity_poly.type
_entity_poly.pdbx_seq_one_letter_code
_entity_poly.pdbx_strand_id
1 'polypeptide(L)'
;METLYDRIQKLCKENGTNIAALERACGLGNATIKKWSNSTPSGDKLSKVADYFNVTTDYLLGRDNNSKELSPTAKKLVVLARRAEEIPKEQRDELIKYFENTIDIYLKAKGLNKED
;
A
#
# COMPACT_ATOMS: atom_id res chain seq x y z
N MET A 1 15.87 -12.08 5.72
CA MET A 1 15.41 -11.21 4.62
C MET A 1 14.11 -11.82 4.12
N GLU A 2 13.02 -11.06 4.10
CA GLU A 2 11.70 -11.58 3.67
C GLU A 2 11.72 -11.87 2.17
N THR A 3 11.33 -13.08 1.79
CA THR A 3 11.30 -13.52 0.39
C THR A 3 9.97 -13.17 -0.28
N LEU A 4 9.93 -13.23 -1.61
CA LEU A 4 8.68 -13.12 -2.39
C LEU A 4 7.64 -14.14 -1.93
N TYR A 5 8.08 -15.37 -1.63
CA TYR A 5 7.20 -16.42 -1.11
C TYR A 5 6.58 -16.02 0.24
N ASP A 6 7.36 -15.45 1.16
CA ASP A 6 6.88 -15.06 2.48
C ASP A 6 5.80 -13.97 2.40
N ARG A 7 5.99 -12.98 1.51
CA ARG A 7 4.99 -11.92 1.26
C ARG A 7 3.69 -12.47 0.69
N ILE A 8 3.78 -13.37 -0.29
CA ILE A 8 2.60 -14.00 -0.87
C ILE A 8 1.88 -14.88 0.17
N GLN A 9 2.64 -15.58 1.02
CA GLN A 9 2.06 -16.37 2.10
C GLN A 9 1.34 -15.48 3.13
N LYS A 10 1.88 -14.31 3.44
CA LYS A 10 1.22 -13.31 4.29
C LYS A 10 -0.08 -12.81 3.68
N LEU A 11 -0.06 -12.40 2.40
CA LEU A 11 -1.27 -12.00 1.67
C LEU A 11 -2.33 -13.10 1.65
N CYS A 12 -1.94 -14.36 1.48
CA CYS A 12 -2.87 -15.48 1.55
C CYS A 12 -3.56 -15.56 2.92
N LYS A 13 -2.81 -15.43 4.01
CA LYS A 13 -3.35 -15.45 5.39
C LYS A 13 -4.31 -14.28 5.63
N GLU A 14 -3.95 -13.08 5.19
CA GLU A 14 -4.78 -11.87 5.35
C GLU A 14 -6.10 -11.96 4.57
N ASN A 15 -6.11 -12.67 3.44
CA ASN A 15 -7.27 -12.84 2.58
C ASN A 15 -8.01 -14.18 2.82
N GLY A 16 -7.68 -14.92 3.87
CA GLY A 16 -8.35 -16.18 4.21
C GLY A 16 -8.20 -17.29 3.15
N THR A 17 -7.14 -17.24 2.34
CA THR A 17 -6.86 -18.22 1.27
C THR A 17 -5.55 -18.97 1.55
N ASN A 18 -5.14 -19.85 0.63
CA ASN A 18 -3.87 -20.56 0.70
C ASN A 18 -3.17 -20.61 -0.66
N ILE A 19 -1.87 -20.93 -0.65
CA ILE A 19 -1.04 -20.95 -1.86
C ILE A 19 -1.64 -21.83 -2.97
N ALA A 20 -2.17 -23.02 -2.64
CA ALA A 20 -2.72 -23.92 -3.63
C ALA A 20 -4.04 -23.40 -4.25
N ALA A 21 -4.84 -22.66 -3.48
CA ALA A 21 -6.03 -21.97 -4.00
C ALA A 21 -5.63 -20.77 -4.88
N LEU A 22 -4.65 -19.97 -4.45
CA LEU A 22 -4.09 -18.87 -5.22
C LEU A 22 -3.51 -19.36 -6.55
N GLU A 23 -2.71 -20.42 -6.55
CA GLU A 23 -2.13 -20.99 -7.78
C GLU A 23 -3.21 -21.37 -8.77
N ARG A 24 -4.30 -22.00 -8.32
CA ARG A 24 -5.45 -22.33 -9.17
C ARG A 24 -6.16 -21.08 -9.69
N ALA A 25 -6.39 -20.08 -8.84
CA ALA A 25 -7.05 -18.84 -9.22
C ALA A 25 -6.24 -18.04 -10.25
N CYS A 26 -4.91 -18.03 -10.14
CA CYS A 26 -4.00 -17.35 -11.06
C CYS A 26 -3.61 -18.21 -12.28
N GLY A 27 -4.14 -19.42 -12.45
CA GLY A 27 -3.79 -20.32 -13.55
C GLY A 27 -2.32 -20.78 -13.53
N LEU A 28 -1.73 -20.89 -12.34
CA LEU A 28 -0.35 -21.32 -12.13
C LEU A 28 -0.30 -22.83 -11.85
N GLY A 29 0.81 -23.46 -12.24
CA GLY A 29 1.07 -24.86 -11.91
C GLY A 29 1.26 -25.05 -10.40
N ASN A 30 0.98 -26.26 -9.92
CA ASN A 30 1.14 -26.60 -8.50
C ASN A 30 2.59 -26.36 -8.02
N ALA A 31 2.73 -25.79 -6.83
CA ALA A 31 3.99 -25.43 -6.17
C ALA A 31 4.88 -24.46 -6.98
N THR A 32 4.31 -23.74 -7.95
CA THR A 32 5.01 -22.69 -8.70
C THR A 32 5.44 -21.56 -7.77
N ILE A 33 4.55 -21.08 -6.89
CA ILE A 33 4.83 -19.95 -6.00
C ILE A 33 5.90 -20.33 -4.97
N LYS A 34 5.90 -21.58 -4.49
CA LYS A 34 6.94 -22.09 -3.59
C LYS A 34 8.33 -22.03 -4.20
N LYS A 35 8.47 -22.20 -5.52
CA LYS A 35 9.77 -22.11 -6.21
C LYS A 35 10.29 -20.67 -6.30
N TRP A 36 9.43 -19.67 -6.14
CA TRP A 36 9.83 -18.26 -6.20
C TRP A 36 10.63 -17.80 -4.98
N SER A 37 10.77 -18.64 -3.94
CA SER A 37 11.75 -18.39 -2.87
C SER A 37 13.19 -18.36 -3.37
N ASN A 38 13.48 -19.14 -4.43
CA ASN A 38 14.83 -19.32 -4.97
C ASN A 38 14.95 -18.91 -6.45
N SER A 39 13.88 -18.41 -7.06
CA SER A 39 13.86 -18.07 -8.48
C SER A 39 12.98 -16.86 -8.77
N THR A 40 13.33 -16.12 -9.81
CA THR A 40 12.54 -14.95 -10.24
C THR A 40 11.40 -15.42 -11.17
N PRO A 41 10.13 -15.12 -10.86
CA PRO A 41 9.04 -15.39 -11.78
C PRO A 41 9.13 -14.55 -13.05
N SER A 42 8.48 -15.01 -14.12
CA SER A 42 8.18 -14.14 -15.26
C SER A 42 7.23 -13.00 -14.85
N GLY A 43 7.36 -11.83 -15.47
CA GLY A 43 6.50 -10.67 -15.23
C GLY A 43 5.00 -11.01 -15.28
N ASP A 44 4.54 -11.73 -16.31
CA ASP A 44 3.14 -12.15 -16.45
C ASP A 44 2.58 -12.90 -15.22
N LYS A 45 3.33 -13.90 -14.73
CA LYS A 45 2.93 -14.69 -13.56
C LYS A 45 2.92 -13.86 -12.27
N LEU A 46 3.87 -12.93 -12.14
CA LEU A 46 3.92 -12.03 -10.99
C LEU A 46 2.75 -11.05 -11.01
N SER A 47 2.44 -10.48 -12.18
CA SER A 47 1.28 -9.59 -12.38
C SER A 47 -0.02 -10.28 -12.02
N LYS A 48 -0.25 -11.53 -12.45
CA LYS A 48 -1.47 -12.28 -12.08
C LYS A 48 -1.68 -12.43 -10.57
N VAL A 49 -0.59 -12.59 -9.81
CA VAL A 49 -0.67 -12.67 -8.34
C VAL A 49 -0.89 -11.29 -7.73
N ALA A 50 -0.25 -10.25 -8.27
CA ALA A 50 -0.45 -8.88 -7.86
C ALA A 50 -1.91 -8.42 -8.07
N ASP A 51 -2.46 -8.69 -9.25
CA ASP A 51 -3.84 -8.38 -9.63
C ASP A 51 -4.84 -9.12 -8.74
N TYR A 52 -4.60 -10.41 -8.45
CA TYR A 52 -5.47 -11.20 -7.57
C TYR A 52 -5.62 -10.57 -6.17
N PHE A 53 -4.54 -10.01 -5.63
CA PHE A 53 -4.55 -9.35 -4.31
C PHE A 53 -4.75 -7.83 -4.39
N ASN A 54 -4.92 -7.27 -5.58
CA ASN A 54 -4.99 -5.83 -5.82
C ASN A 54 -3.81 -5.05 -5.19
N VAL A 55 -2.59 -5.57 -5.38
CA VAL A 55 -1.33 -4.94 -4.95
C VAL A 55 -0.42 -4.68 -6.14
N THR A 56 0.68 -3.93 -5.96
CA THR A 56 1.67 -3.73 -7.01
C THR A 56 2.67 -4.90 -7.08
N THR A 57 3.24 -5.14 -8.26
CA THR A 57 4.36 -6.09 -8.38
C THR A 57 5.57 -5.65 -7.55
N ASP A 58 5.76 -4.34 -7.35
CA ASP A 58 6.81 -3.79 -6.51
C ASP A 58 6.62 -4.12 -5.03
N TYR A 59 5.37 -4.15 -4.54
CA TYR A 59 5.06 -4.65 -3.20
C TYR A 59 5.49 -6.12 -3.05
N LEU A 60 5.12 -6.98 -4.00
CA LEU A 60 5.49 -8.40 -3.98
C LEU A 60 7.01 -8.59 -4.01
N LEU A 61 7.72 -7.82 -4.83
CA LEU A 61 9.17 -7.83 -4.93
C LEU A 61 9.87 -7.19 -3.73
N GLY A 62 9.14 -6.55 -2.82
CA GLY A 62 9.71 -5.83 -1.68
C GLY A 62 10.48 -4.57 -2.10
N ARG A 63 10.16 -4.02 -3.28
CA ARG A 63 10.67 -2.72 -3.76
C ARG A 63 9.85 -1.57 -3.19
N ASP A 64 8.60 -1.86 -2.85
CA ASP A 64 7.75 -0.94 -2.12
C ASP A 64 8.13 -0.99 -0.63
N ASN A 65 9.21 -0.29 -0.27
CA ASN A 65 9.59 -0.03 1.11
C ASN A 65 8.59 0.91 1.84
N ASN A 66 7.42 1.18 1.25
CA ASN A 66 6.35 1.97 1.83
C ASN A 66 5.36 1.17 2.69
N SER A 67 5.77 0.04 3.27
CA SER A 67 5.29 -0.27 4.62
C SER A 67 5.96 0.66 5.64
N LYS A 68 5.96 1.98 5.39
CA LYS A 68 6.10 2.92 6.50
C LYS A 68 4.80 2.77 7.25
N GLU A 69 4.83 1.92 8.27
CA GLU A 69 3.89 2.03 9.38
C GLU A 69 3.74 3.54 9.63
N LEU A 70 2.52 4.06 9.43
CA LEU A 70 2.32 5.49 9.55
C LEU A 70 2.92 5.93 10.88
N SER A 71 3.74 6.98 10.85
CA SER A 71 4.28 7.52 12.09
C SER A 71 3.10 7.79 13.04
N PRO A 72 3.28 7.72 14.37
CA PRO A 72 2.21 8.03 15.30
C PRO A 72 1.51 9.36 14.99
N THR A 73 2.26 10.34 14.48
CA THR A 73 1.75 11.62 13.99
C THR A 73 0.86 11.47 12.76
N ALA A 74 1.30 10.72 11.74
CA ALA A 74 0.49 10.50 10.54
C ALA A 74 -0.80 9.71 10.86
N LYS A 75 -0.75 8.72 11.76
CA LYS A 75 -1.95 8.02 12.23
C LYS A 75 -2.95 8.99 12.87
N LYS A 76 -2.49 9.95 13.69
CA LYS A 76 -3.35 10.97 14.31
C LYS A 76 -4.03 11.85 13.26
N LEU A 77 -3.29 12.30 12.23
CA LEU A 77 -3.85 13.11 11.15
C LEU A 77 -4.94 12.36 10.37
N VAL A 78 -4.73 11.08 10.08
CA VAL A 78 -5.73 10.24 9.42
C VAL A 78 -7.01 10.10 10.27
N VAL A 79 -6.87 9.93 11.60
CA VAL A 79 -8.04 9.87 12.51
C VAL A 79 -8.80 11.20 12.52
N LEU A 80 -8.08 12.34 12.54
CA LEU A 80 -8.70 13.66 12.49
C LEU A 80 -9.45 13.88 11.17
N ALA A 81 -8.85 13.51 10.03
CA ALA A 81 -9.49 13.63 8.73
C ALA A 81 -10.79 12.83 8.64
N ARG A 82 -10.82 11.60 9.17
CA ARG A 82 -12.05 10.78 9.22
C ARG A 82 -13.15 11.44 10.04
N ARG A 83 -12.82 11.99 11.21
CA ARG A 83 -13.80 12.69 12.06
C ARG A 83 -14.28 14.01 11.46
N ALA A 84 -13.46 14.67 10.65
CA ALA A 84 -13.88 15.87 9.94
C ALA A 84 -15.03 15.60 8.94
N GLU A 85 -15.33 14.34 8.59
CA GLU A 85 -16.52 14.01 7.81
C GLU A 85 -17.82 14.12 8.60
N GLU A 86 -17.76 14.14 9.93
CA GLU A 86 -18.93 14.20 10.82
C GLU A 86 -19.49 15.63 10.99
N ILE A 87 -18.78 16.65 10.50
CA ILE A 87 -19.20 18.05 10.58
C ILE A 87 -19.78 18.55 9.24
N PRO A 88 -20.57 19.64 9.25
CA PRO A 88 -21.13 20.23 8.03
C PRO A 88 -20.05 20.56 6.99
N LYS A 89 -20.38 20.32 5.71
CA LYS A 89 -19.46 20.50 4.58
C LYS A 89 -18.80 21.88 4.58
N GLU A 90 -19.56 22.94 4.85
CA GLU A 90 -19.04 24.32 4.87
C GLU A 90 -17.93 24.51 5.91
N GLN A 91 -18.10 23.94 7.10
CA GLN A 91 -17.10 23.98 8.18
C GLN A 91 -15.89 23.09 7.85
N ARG A 92 -16.14 21.94 7.22
CA ARG A 92 -15.06 21.05 6.74
C ARG A 92 -14.21 21.73 5.67
N ASP A 93 -14.83 22.38 4.70
CA ASP A 93 -14.14 23.08 3.62
C ASP A 93 -13.30 24.25 4.18
N GLU A 94 -13.80 24.95 5.21
CA GLU A 94 -13.04 25.97 5.93
C GLU A 94 -11.81 25.37 6.65
N LEU A 95 -11.97 24.25 7.34
CA LEU A 95 -10.85 23.55 8.00
C LEU A 95 -9.78 23.08 7.00
N ILE A 96 -10.20 22.55 5.85
CA ILE A 96 -9.28 22.15 4.78
C ILE A 96 -8.46 23.35 4.32
N LYS A 97 -9.11 24.49 4.07
CA LYS A 97 -8.43 25.73 3.65
C LYS A 97 -7.40 26.20 4.67
N TYR A 98 -7.72 26.15 5.97
CA TYR A 98 -6.75 26.50 7.02
C TYR A 98 -5.56 25.54 7.04
N PHE A 99 -5.80 24.24 6.86
CA PHE A 99 -4.74 23.24 6.79
C PHE A 99 -3.82 23.49 5.58
N GLU A 100 -4.40 23.71 4.40
CA GLU A 100 -3.65 24.00 3.18
C GLU A 100 -2.80 25.26 3.32
N ASN A 101 -3.36 26.34 3.86
CA ASN A 101 -2.62 27.57 4.14
C ASN A 101 -1.45 27.32 5.11
N THR A 102 -1.66 26.50 6.14
CA THR A 102 -0.60 26.16 7.11
C THR A 102 0.53 25.40 6.44
N ILE A 103 0.21 24.44 5.58
CA ILE A 103 1.20 23.69 4.80
C ILE A 103 1.94 24.65 3.85
N ASP A 104 1.25 25.56 3.19
CA ASP A 104 1.85 26.54 2.28
C ASP A 104 2.84 27.46 2.99
N ILE A 105 2.50 27.96 4.18
CA ILE A 105 3.40 28.77 5.00
C ILE A 105 4.66 27.97 5.36
N TYR A 106 4.50 26.71 5.77
CA TYR A 106 5.60 25.82 6.11
C TYR A 106 6.53 25.56 4.90
N LEU A 107 5.95 25.22 3.75
CA LEU A 107 6.71 24.94 2.53
C LEU A 107 7.49 26.17 2.06
N LYS A 108 6.84 27.35 2.04
CA LYS A 108 7.50 28.62 1.73
C LYS A 108 8.67 28.91 2.68
N ALA A 109 8.48 28.72 3.99
CA ALA A 109 9.54 28.90 4.97
C ALA A 109 10.71 27.93 4.78
N LYS A 110 10.47 26.78 4.14
CA LYS A 110 11.49 25.78 3.79
C LYS A 110 12.09 25.97 2.40
N GLY A 111 11.61 26.93 1.61
CA GLY A 111 12.03 27.13 0.21
C GLY A 111 11.60 25.99 -0.72
N LEU A 112 10.54 25.25 -0.37
CA LEU A 112 9.98 24.15 -1.16
C LEU A 112 8.71 24.63 -1.86
N ASN A 113 8.51 24.26 -3.13
CA ASN A 113 7.23 24.47 -3.80
C ASN A 113 6.32 23.25 -3.63
N LYS A 114 5.00 23.48 -3.74
CA LYS A 114 3.97 22.44 -3.67
C LYS A 114 4.01 21.43 -4.83
N GLU A 115 4.81 21.73 -5.87
CA GLU A 115 4.90 21.00 -7.14
C GLU A 115 6.25 20.29 -7.35
N ASP A 116 7.20 20.42 -6.40
CA ASP A 116 8.48 19.72 -6.37
C ASP A 116 8.39 18.40 -5.56
#